data_AF-A0A382S9Y7-F1
#
_entry.id   AF-A0A382S9Y7-F1
#
_cell.length_a   1.000
_cell.length_b   1.000
_cell.length_c   1.000
_cell.angle_alpha   90.00
_cell.angle_beta   90.00
_cell.angle_gamma   90.00
#
_symmetry.space_group_name_H-M   'P 1'
#
loop_
_entity.id
_entity.type
_entity.pdbx_description
1 polymer ?
#
loop_
_entity_poly.entity_id
_entity_poly.type
_entity_poly.pdbx_seq_one_letter_code
_entity_poly.pdbx_strand_id
1 'polypeptide(L)'
;MTILKAQSRITFLSIFSFSIVATWLFIAAFPFVWTLWGSFKVQADFFSKADWTYAIYGVHTTLETGKAFTGGGYYGAWIQEGFYNA
;
A
#
# COMPACT_ATOMS: atom_id res chain seq x y z
N MET A 1 18.63 -47.47 7.91
CA MET A 1 18.46 -46.04 8.22
C MET A 1 17.35 -45.50 7.33
N THR A 2 16.11 -45.50 7.81
CA THR A 2 14.96 -45.08 7.02
C THR A 2 14.75 -43.59 7.27
N ILE A 3 15.06 -42.75 6.29
CA ILE A 3 14.78 -41.32 6.40
C ILE A 3 13.27 -41.15 6.35
N LEU A 4 12.65 -40.83 7.50
CA LEU A 4 11.26 -40.39 7.53
C LEU A 4 11.18 -39.05 6.80
N LYS A 5 10.64 -39.08 5.58
CA LYS A 5 10.33 -37.87 4.83
C LYS A 5 9.16 -37.20 5.54
N ALA A 6 9.38 -36.01 6.10
CA ALA A 6 8.34 -35.25 6.80
C ALA A 6 7.16 -35.00 5.84
N GLN A 7 6.02 -35.66 6.10
CA GLN A 7 4.83 -35.46 5.31
C GLN A 7 4.17 -34.14 5.73
N SER A 8 4.46 -33.07 4.99
CA SER A 8 3.72 -31.81 5.06
C SER A 8 2.29 -32.08 4.59
N ARG A 9 1.40 -32.48 5.51
CA ARG A 9 -0.03 -32.50 5.21
C ARG A 9 -0.51 -31.07 5.22
N ILE A 10 -0.73 -30.51 4.03
CA ILE A 10 -1.56 -29.32 3.88
C ILE A 10 -2.96 -29.73 4.37
N THR A 11 -3.33 -29.23 5.55
CA THR A 11 -4.64 -29.45 6.15
C THR A 11 -5.56 -28.29 5.82
N PHE A 12 -6.87 -28.54 5.76
CA PHE A 12 -7.88 -27.49 5.64
C PHE A 12 -7.66 -26.39 6.69
N LEU A 13 -7.39 -26.80 7.94
CA LEU A 13 -7.08 -25.88 9.02
C LEU A 13 -5.85 -25.01 8.71
N SER A 14 -4.75 -25.60 8.21
CA SER A 14 -3.57 -24.82 7.85
C SER A 14 -3.86 -23.80 6.75
N ILE A 15 -4.59 -24.16 5.69
CA ILE A 15 -4.95 -23.21 4.62
C ILE A 15 -5.79 -22.08 5.19
N PHE A 16 -6.78 -22.40 6.02
CA PHE A 16 -7.66 -21.42 6.64
C PHE A 16 -6.91 -20.49 7.60
N SER A 17 -5.99 -21.03 8.41
CA SER A 17 -5.12 -20.21 9.27
C SER A 17 -4.21 -19.29 8.44
N PHE A 18 -3.59 -19.80 7.38
CA PHE A 18 -2.75 -18.99 6.49
C PHE A 18 -3.54 -17.90 5.78
N SER A 19 -4.77 -18.17 5.32
CA SER A 19 -5.58 -17.16 4.64
C SER A 19 -6.00 -16.03 5.59
N ILE A 20 -6.30 -16.34 6.85
CA ILE A 20 -6.58 -15.33 7.89
C ILE A 20 -5.33 -14.46 8.12
N VAL A 21 -4.16 -15.08 8.33
CA VAL A 21 -2.91 -14.34 8.56
C VAL A 21 -2.55 -13.49 7.35
N ALA A 22 -2.68 -14.03 6.13
CA ALA A 22 -2.44 -13.28 4.91
C ALA A 22 -3.40 -12.08 4.79
N THR A 23 -4.68 -12.28 5.02
CA THR A 23 -5.70 -11.20 4.99
C THR A 23 -5.38 -10.13 6.04
N TRP A 24 -5.00 -10.54 7.24
CA TRP A 24 -4.58 -9.61 8.29
C TRP A 24 -3.36 -8.79 7.87
N LEU A 25 -2.33 -9.43 7.28
CA LEU A 25 -1.15 -8.74 6.76
C LEU A 25 -1.50 -7.75 5.65
N PHE A 26 -2.40 -8.11 4.72
CA PHE A 26 -2.86 -7.22 3.66
C PHE A 26 -3.53 -5.96 4.23
N ILE A 27 -4.41 -6.12 5.22
CA ILE A 27 -5.08 -5.00 5.88
C ILE A 27 -4.07 -4.15 6.66
N ALA A 28 -3.12 -4.78 7.36
CA ALA A 28 -2.09 -4.07 8.12
C ALA A 28 -1.13 -3.27 7.23
N ALA A 29 -0.84 -3.76 6.02
CA ALA A 29 0.02 -3.07 5.04
C ALA A 29 -0.71 -1.92 4.31
N PHE A 30 -2.05 -1.95 4.25
CA PHE A 30 -2.86 -0.96 3.54
C PHE A 30 -2.48 0.51 3.81
N PRO A 31 -2.36 1.00 5.06
CA PRO A 31 -2.01 2.41 5.31
C PRO A 31 -0.67 2.82 4.70
N PHE A 32 0.33 1.93 4.66
CA PHE A 32 1.64 2.24 4.07
C PHE A 32 1.56 2.32 2.55
N VAL A 33 0.88 1.36 1.92
CA VAL A 33 0.66 1.35 0.46
C VAL A 33 -0.18 2.55 0.04
N TRP A 34 -1.19 2.92 0.84
CA TRP A 34 -2.02 4.09 0.60
C TRP A 34 -1.23 5.39 0.69
N THR A 35 -0.38 5.56 1.70
CA THR A 35 0.52 6.72 1.82
C THR A 35 1.52 6.78 0.68
N LEU A 36 2.09 5.65 0.26
CA LEU A 36 2.99 5.60 -0.88
C LEU A 36 2.26 6.03 -2.16
N TRP A 37 1.08 5.46 -2.43
CA TRP A 37 0.24 5.83 -3.57
C TRP A 37 -0.11 7.32 -3.56
N GLY A 38 -0.57 7.84 -2.42
CA GLY A 38 -0.93 9.23 -2.23
C GLY A 38 0.20 10.21 -2.49
N SER A 39 1.43 9.81 -2.19
CA SER A 39 2.61 10.64 -2.40
C SER A 39 2.86 11.00 -3.87
N PHE A 40 2.28 10.25 -4.80
CA PHE A 40 2.33 10.55 -6.24
C PHE A 40 1.26 11.53 -6.73
N LYS A 41 0.45 12.08 -5.81
CA LYS A 41 -0.64 13.02 -6.10
C LYS A 41 -0.36 14.35 -5.41
N VAL A 42 -1.01 15.42 -5.88
CA VAL A 42 -1.02 16.70 -5.15
C VAL A 42 -1.84 16.57 -3.88
N GLN A 43 -1.58 17.43 -2.89
CA GLN A 43 -2.24 17.36 -1.57
C GLN A 43 -3.77 17.49 -1.67
N ALA A 44 -4.24 18.28 -2.63
CA ALA A 44 -5.67 18.47 -2.88
C ALA A 44 -6.39 17.17 -3.27
N ASP A 45 -5.71 16.23 -3.94
CA ASP A 45 -6.28 14.91 -4.26
C ASP A 45 -6.18 13.96 -3.06
N PHE A 46 -4.99 13.82 -2.46
CA PHE A 46 -4.76 12.80 -1.43
C PHE A 46 -5.46 13.09 -0.11
N PHE A 47 -5.50 14.36 0.31
CA PHE A 47 -6.13 14.79 1.56
C PHE A 47 -7.53 15.40 1.33
N SER A 48 -8.13 15.16 0.17
CA SER A 48 -9.49 15.63 -0.15
C SER A 48 -10.49 15.15 0.89
N LYS A 49 -11.16 16.08 1.56
CA LYS A 49 -12.30 15.80 2.45
C LYS A 49 -13.64 15.81 1.71
N ALA A 50 -13.68 16.38 0.50
CA ALA A 50 -14.90 16.52 -0.29
C ALA A 50 -15.23 15.24 -1.04
N ASP A 51 -14.22 14.62 -1.64
CA ASP A 51 -14.34 13.36 -2.39
C ASP A 51 -13.03 12.57 -2.26
N TRP A 52 -13.11 11.40 -1.61
CA TRP A 52 -11.97 10.52 -1.40
C TRP A 52 -11.47 9.87 -2.69
N THR A 53 -12.32 9.79 -3.73
CA THR A 53 -11.94 9.18 -5.02
C THR A 53 -10.91 10.01 -5.78
N TYR A 54 -10.72 11.28 -5.41
CA TYR A 54 -9.67 12.13 -5.96
C TYR A 54 -8.27 11.56 -5.71
N ALA A 55 -8.06 10.89 -4.57
CA ALA A 55 -6.82 10.16 -4.29
C ALA A 55 -6.55 9.05 -5.32
N ILE A 56 -7.59 8.47 -5.93
CA ILE A 56 -7.47 7.45 -6.98
C ILE A 56 -7.26 8.13 -8.34
N TYR A 57 -8.16 9.04 -8.72
CA TYR A 57 -8.18 9.59 -10.08
C TYR A 57 -7.12 10.65 -10.33
N GLY A 58 -6.69 11.39 -9.30
CA GLY A 58 -5.71 12.46 -9.45
C GLY A 58 -6.21 13.63 -10.29
N VAL A 59 -7.46 14.05 -10.07
CA VAL A 59 -8.10 15.12 -10.85
C VAL A 59 -7.31 16.42 -10.70
N HIS A 60 -7.00 16.81 -9.47
CA HIS A 60 -6.22 18.02 -9.19
C HIS A 60 -4.76 17.88 -9.64
N THR A 61 -4.18 16.69 -9.54
CA THR A 61 -2.81 16.41 -10.01
C THR A 61 -2.71 16.67 -11.51
N THR A 62 -3.71 16.20 -12.27
CA THR A 62 -3.75 16.40 -13.72
C THR A 62 -3.97 17.87 -14.06
N LEU A 63 -4.86 18.57 -13.34
CA LEU A 63 -5.13 20.00 -13.53
C LEU A 63 -3.92 20.88 -13.22
N GLU A 64 -3.19 20.58 -12.14
CA GLU A 64 -2.06 21.41 -11.68
C GLU A 64 -0.76 21.11 -12.42
N THR A 65 -0.52 19.85 -12.79
CA THR A 65 0.80 19.42 -13.32
C THR A 65 0.76 19.05 -14.80
N GLY A 66 -0.43 18.89 -15.39
CA GLY A 66 -0.61 18.35 -16.74
C GLY A 66 -0.28 16.86 -16.87
N LYS A 67 -0.04 16.15 -15.76
CA LYS A 67 0.34 14.73 -15.71
C LYS A 67 -0.54 13.96 -14.72
N ALA A 68 -0.68 12.66 -14.93
CA ALA A 68 -1.45 11.78 -14.02
C ALA A 68 -0.80 11.57 -12.63
N PHE A 69 0.49 11.89 -12.53
CA PHE A 69 1.31 11.72 -11.33
C PHE A 69 2.29 12.87 -11.17
N THR A 70 2.66 13.15 -9.93
CA THR A 70 3.72 14.11 -9.56
C THR A 70 4.68 13.47 -8.56
N GLY A 71 5.96 13.88 -8.59
CA GLY A 71 6.97 13.42 -7.65
C GLY A 71 7.09 14.29 -6.40
N GLY A 72 6.36 15.41 -6.32
CA GLY A 72 6.54 16.40 -5.24
C GLY A 72 6.27 15.84 -3.85
N GLY A 73 5.12 15.17 -3.68
CA GLY A 73 4.77 14.52 -2.41
C GLY A 73 5.72 13.37 -2.05
N TYR A 74 6.07 12.55 -3.04
CA TYR A 74 7.02 11.45 -2.87
C TYR A 74 8.38 11.94 -2.36
N TYR A 75 8.96 12.93 -3.04
CA TYR A 75 10.27 13.46 -2.67
C TYR A 75 10.25 14.10 -1.27
N GLY A 76 9.22 14.90 -0.96
CA GLY A 76 9.08 15.51 0.37
C GLY A 76 8.94 14.45 1.47
N ALA A 77 7.96 13.56 1.37
CA ALA A 77 7.67 12.61 2.44
C ALA A 77 8.74 11.50 2.55
N TRP A 78 9.11 10.88 1.44
CA TRP A 78 9.95 9.68 1.48
C TRP A 78 11.44 9.99 1.47
N ILE A 79 11.88 11.02 0.74
CA ILE A 79 13.32 11.33 0.61
C ILE A 79 13.76 12.35 1.67
N GLN A 80 13.07 13.48 1.79
CA GLN A 80 13.48 14.54 2.73
C GLN A 80 13.19 14.15 4.19
N GLU A 81 11.95 13.75 4.48
CA GLU A 81 11.55 13.35 5.85
C GLU A 81 11.90 11.89 6.19
N GLY A 82 12.39 11.12 5.22
CA GLY A 82 12.92 9.78 5.46
C GLY A 82 11.86 8.78 5.96
N PHE A 83 10.61 8.87 5.50
CA PHE A 83 9.49 8.05 5.98
C PHE A 83 9.73 6.53 5.93
N TYR A 84 10.65 6.06 5.09
CA TYR A 84 11.06 4.65 5.03
C TYR A 84 11.91 4.17 6.21
N ASN A 85 12.48 5.10 6.99
CA ASN A 85 13.29 4.84 8.19
C ASN A 85 12.55 5.11 9.50
N ALA A 86 11.28 5.54 9.44
CA ALA A 86 10.48 5.94 10.59
C ALA A 86 9.90 4.73 11.35
#